data_AF-A0A936LCN0-F1
#
_entry.id   AF-A0A936LCN0-F1
#
_cell.length_a   1.000
_cell.length_b   1.000
_cell.length_c   1.000
_cell.angle_alpha   90.00
_cell.angle_beta   90.00
_cell.angle_gamma   90.00
#
_symmetry.space_group_name_H-M   'P 1'
#
loop_
_entity.id
_entity.type
_entity.pdbx_description
1 polymer ?
#
loop_
_entity_poly.entity_id
_entity_poly.type
_entity_poly.pdbx_seq_one_letter_code
_entity_poly.pdbx_strand_id
1 'polypeptide(L)'
;MHVVLISACEKRALKRSRAILDSYALRAGERAWATPITLEGLQELRAALKRTASRHTAVACYRNEGMRRMCLLWIVGSARHFGPHGHFPAGTTRRKKPEIPSWIRYAALLADAAGQGHDVGKASKAFQLKLRDFKLEQKDSLRHEWVSLKIIQALRTGADWDTAWRRLETQPEREGVPFDEHGLTNVFDAFDFLVVSHHGLFGPRAGDAALSAENHVRSTPAFELAQYRPHAELPVLSLALLHKKLRRLEKITPPADVSIPLYWRALSLIARAGLILADHAISSLTKTKAAELYANTQQIKGQNHRPLNQPLDQHLSDVSSLAGRMT
;
A
#
# COMPACT_ATOMS: atom_id res chain seq x y z
N MET A 1 -44.48 5.89 -21.08
CA MET A 1 -44.34 6.84 -19.94
C MET A 1 -43.48 8.02 -20.39
N HIS A 2 -43.59 9.20 -19.77
CA HIS A 2 -42.70 10.32 -20.06
C HIS A 2 -41.60 10.42 -19.00
N VAL A 3 -40.35 10.53 -19.44
CA VAL A 3 -39.19 10.66 -18.55
C VAL A 3 -38.41 11.93 -18.84
N VAL A 4 -37.77 12.46 -17.79
CA VAL A 4 -36.76 13.51 -17.85
C VAL A 4 -35.46 12.97 -17.26
N LEU A 5 -34.35 13.20 -17.95
CA LEU A 5 -33.02 12.75 -17.58
C LEU A 5 -32.14 13.98 -17.36
N ILE A 6 -31.50 14.06 -16.18
CA ILE A 6 -30.61 15.16 -15.82
C ILE A 6 -29.20 14.62 -15.59
N SER A 7 -28.20 15.24 -16.23
CA SER A 7 -26.79 14.82 -16.15
C SER A 7 -25.94 15.80 -15.35
N ALA A 8 -25.51 15.35 -14.16
CA ALA A 8 -24.46 15.98 -13.36
C ALA A 8 -23.07 15.39 -13.68
N CYS A 9 -22.89 14.77 -14.85
CA CYS A 9 -21.63 14.12 -15.20
C CYS A 9 -20.48 15.12 -15.34
N GLU A 10 -19.28 14.71 -14.93
CA GLU A 10 -18.06 15.52 -15.01
C GLU A 10 -17.01 14.87 -15.92
N LYS A 11 -16.05 15.69 -16.38
CA LYS A 11 -14.89 15.24 -17.16
C LYS A 11 -15.31 14.37 -18.37
N ARG A 12 -14.58 13.29 -18.63
CA ARG A 12 -14.85 12.35 -19.74
C ARG A 12 -16.17 11.59 -19.59
N ALA A 13 -16.80 11.58 -18.40
CA ALA A 13 -18.11 10.95 -18.25
C ALA A 13 -19.22 11.75 -18.95
N LEU A 14 -19.10 13.08 -19.01
CA LEU A 14 -20.09 13.93 -19.68
C LEU A 14 -20.25 13.57 -21.16
N LYS A 15 -19.14 13.56 -21.92
CA LYS A 15 -19.18 13.27 -23.36
C LYS A 15 -19.77 11.88 -23.64
N ARG A 16 -19.40 10.88 -22.83
CA ARG A 16 -19.88 9.49 -22.96
C ARG A 16 -21.36 9.36 -22.64
N SER A 17 -21.79 9.86 -21.48
CA SER A 17 -23.20 9.81 -21.08
C SER A 17 -24.09 10.60 -22.03
N ARG A 18 -23.63 11.76 -22.54
CA ARG A 18 -24.34 12.57 -23.53
C ARG A 18 -24.62 11.78 -24.81
N ALA A 19 -23.60 11.13 -25.39
CA ALA A 19 -23.76 10.32 -26.59
C ALA A 19 -24.80 9.20 -26.41
N ILE A 20 -24.82 8.56 -25.24
CA ILE A 20 -25.85 7.56 -24.91
C ILE A 20 -27.23 8.24 -24.83
N LEU A 21 -27.38 9.29 -24.02
CA LEU A 21 -28.67 9.96 -23.81
C LEU A 21 -29.27 10.52 -25.11
N ASP A 22 -28.45 11.09 -26.00
CA ASP A 22 -28.89 11.62 -27.30
C ASP A 22 -29.47 10.55 -28.23
N SER A 23 -29.06 9.29 -28.07
CA SER A 23 -29.61 8.18 -28.87
C SER A 23 -30.98 7.68 -28.39
N TYR A 24 -31.37 7.99 -27.15
CA TYR A 24 -32.64 7.54 -26.58
C TYR A 24 -33.66 8.67 -26.35
N ALA A 25 -33.22 9.94 -26.26
CA ALA A 25 -34.09 11.03 -25.84
C ALA A 25 -33.74 12.36 -26.51
N LEU A 26 -34.74 13.23 -26.68
CA LEU A 26 -34.54 14.59 -27.17
C LEU A 26 -33.83 15.43 -26.11
N ARG A 27 -32.76 16.12 -26.51
CA ARG A 27 -32.03 17.03 -25.63
C ARG A 27 -32.79 18.34 -25.47
N ALA A 28 -33.37 18.56 -24.30
CA ALA A 28 -34.13 19.77 -23.95
C ALA A 28 -33.25 20.89 -23.35
N GLY A 29 -32.01 20.58 -22.95
CA GLY A 29 -31.05 21.55 -22.44
C GLY A 29 -29.63 20.99 -22.36
N GLU A 30 -28.64 21.79 -21.97
CA GLU A 30 -27.23 21.38 -22.00
C GLU A 30 -26.95 20.07 -21.22
N ARG A 31 -27.72 19.88 -20.13
CA ARG A 31 -27.65 18.75 -19.20
C ARG A 31 -28.99 18.04 -18.99
N ALA A 32 -29.95 18.26 -19.89
CA ALA A 32 -31.32 17.76 -19.73
C ALA A 32 -31.85 17.10 -21.01
N TRP A 33 -32.49 15.94 -20.87
CA TRP A 33 -33.15 15.22 -21.94
C TRP A 33 -34.57 14.84 -21.51
N ALA A 34 -35.49 14.77 -22.46
CA ALA A 34 -36.86 14.35 -22.20
C ALA A 34 -37.40 13.53 -23.38
N THR A 35 -38.17 12.48 -23.09
CA THR A 35 -38.81 11.66 -24.13
C THR A 35 -39.96 10.84 -23.57
N PRO A 36 -41.01 10.54 -24.36
CA PRO A 36 -41.79 9.33 -24.13
C PRO A 36 -40.89 8.09 -24.34
N ILE A 37 -41.01 7.10 -23.47
CA ILE A 37 -40.26 5.84 -23.54
C ILE A 37 -41.08 4.67 -22.99
N THR A 38 -40.79 3.46 -23.46
CA THR A 38 -41.30 2.20 -22.89
C THR A 38 -40.51 1.81 -21.63
N LEU A 39 -41.01 0.82 -20.88
CA LEU A 39 -40.29 0.32 -19.70
C LEU A 39 -38.99 -0.40 -20.12
N GLU A 40 -39.05 -1.15 -21.21
CA GLU A 40 -37.94 -1.90 -21.79
C GLU A 40 -36.85 -0.95 -22.28
N GLY A 41 -37.23 0.10 -23.03
CA GLY A 41 -36.28 1.12 -23.48
C GLY A 41 -35.63 1.88 -22.33
N LEU A 42 -36.37 2.11 -21.25
CA LEU A 42 -35.82 2.72 -20.03
C LEU A 42 -34.82 1.80 -19.31
N GLN A 43 -35.10 0.49 -19.26
CA GLN A 43 -34.18 -0.49 -18.69
C GLN A 43 -32.89 -0.60 -19.51
N GLU A 44 -33.01 -0.61 -20.83
CA GLU A 44 -31.88 -0.65 -21.76
C GLU A 44 -31.01 0.60 -21.62
N LEU A 45 -31.62 1.80 -21.62
CA LEU A 45 -30.93 3.06 -21.38
C LEU A 45 -30.15 3.04 -20.06
N ARG A 46 -30.79 2.56 -18.98
CA ARG A 46 -30.14 2.43 -17.67
C ARG A 46 -28.95 1.47 -17.73
N ALA A 47 -29.09 0.34 -18.42
CA ALA A 47 -28.02 -0.64 -18.60
C ALA A 47 -26.84 -0.07 -19.41
N ALA A 48 -27.12 0.66 -20.50
CA ALA A 48 -26.11 1.33 -21.32
C ALA A 48 -25.30 2.35 -20.52
N LEU A 49 -25.98 3.18 -19.71
CA LEU A 49 -25.33 4.14 -18.83
C LEU A 49 -24.48 3.44 -17.75
N LYS A 50 -24.96 2.33 -17.16
CA LYS A 50 -24.20 1.55 -16.17
C LYS A 50 -22.92 0.95 -16.75
N ARG A 51 -22.97 0.43 -17.99
CA ARG A 51 -21.83 -0.24 -18.64
C ARG A 51 -20.61 0.68 -18.81
N THR A 52 -20.83 1.97 -18.98
CA THR A 52 -19.76 2.96 -19.20
C THR A 52 -19.54 3.87 -17.99
N ALA A 53 -20.26 3.61 -16.89
CA ALA A 53 -20.22 4.44 -15.69
C ALA A 53 -18.80 4.50 -15.10
N SER A 54 -18.48 5.66 -14.55
CA SER A 54 -17.22 5.91 -13.84
C SER A 54 -17.51 6.73 -12.59
N ARG A 55 -16.49 7.00 -11.77
CA ARG A 55 -16.62 7.86 -10.57
C ARG A 55 -17.12 9.30 -10.84
N HIS A 56 -17.13 9.71 -12.11
CA HIS A 56 -17.58 11.02 -12.59
C HIS A 56 -18.93 10.96 -13.32
N THR A 57 -19.53 9.78 -13.45
CA THR A 57 -20.88 9.60 -14.02
C THR A 57 -21.90 9.94 -12.94
N ALA A 58 -22.90 10.75 -13.28
CA ALA A 58 -24.04 11.07 -12.44
C ALA A 58 -25.21 11.47 -13.34
N VAL A 59 -26.18 10.56 -13.52
CA VAL A 59 -27.39 10.78 -14.33
C VAL A 59 -28.60 10.36 -13.50
N ALA A 60 -29.57 11.26 -13.32
CA ALA A 60 -30.84 10.97 -12.66
C ALA A 60 -31.96 10.87 -13.69
N CYS A 61 -32.84 9.89 -13.51
CA CYS A 61 -34.04 9.71 -14.33
C CYS A 61 -35.30 9.95 -13.48
N TYR A 62 -36.18 10.81 -13.97
CA TYR A 62 -37.45 11.13 -13.34
C TYR A 62 -38.59 10.72 -14.27
N ARG A 63 -39.64 10.12 -13.71
CA ARG A 63 -40.91 9.92 -14.38
C ARG A 63 -41.81 11.12 -14.13
N ASN A 64 -42.44 11.61 -15.19
CA ASN A 64 -43.50 12.59 -15.08
C ASN A 64 -44.80 11.86 -14.66
N GLU A 65 -45.34 12.20 -13.48
CA GLU A 65 -46.60 11.66 -12.93
C GLU A 65 -47.74 12.70 -13.02
N GLY A 66 -47.76 13.46 -14.12
CA GLY A 66 -48.74 14.53 -14.35
C GLY A 66 -48.22 15.91 -13.90
N MET A 67 -49.09 16.91 -13.92
CA MET A 67 -48.67 18.33 -13.74
C MET A 67 -48.06 18.65 -12.37
N ARG A 68 -48.24 17.80 -11.36
CA ARG A 68 -47.91 18.12 -9.96
C ARG A 68 -46.62 17.46 -9.46
N ARG A 69 -46.08 16.44 -10.13
CA ARG A 69 -44.97 15.67 -9.56
C ARG A 69 -44.05 15.02 -10.59
N MET A 70 -42.75 15.16 -10.34
CA MET A 70 -41.71 14.32 -10.90
C MET A 70 -41.28 13.28 -9.87
N CYS A 71 -41.25 12.01 -10.24
CA CYS A 71 -40.83 10.92 -9.36
C CYS A 71 -39.45 10.42 -9.81
N LEU A 72 -38.44 10.47 -8.92
CA LEU A 72 -37.12 9.90 -9.20
C LEU A 72 -37.25 8.38 -9.32
N LEU A 73 -36.90 7.83 -10.48
CA LEU A 73 -36.88 6.39 -10.71
C LEU A 73 -35.54 5.77 -10.30
N TRP A 74 -34.43 6.40 -10.70
CA TRP A 74 -33.09 5.91 -10.41
C TRP A 74 -32.00 6.95 -10.70
N ILE A 75 -30.83 6.71 -10.12
CA ILE A 75 -29.58 7.40 -10.44
C ILE A 75 -28.56 6.38 -10.95
N VAL A 76 -27.81 6.72 -12.00
CA VAL A 76 -26.64 5.98 -12.45
C VAL A 76 -25.37 6.75 -12.09
N GLY A 77 -24.46 6.08 -11.38
CA GLY A 77 -23.20 6.65 -10.91
C GLY A 77 -23.34 7.32 -9.56
N SER A 78 -22.77 8.52 -9.40
CA SER A 78 -22.65 9.18 -8.11
C SER A 78 -23.90 9.97 -7.74
N ALA A 79 -24.61 9.51 -6.69
CA ALA A 79 -25.77 10.20 -6.13
C ALA A 79 -25.44 11.51 -5.40
N ARG A 80 -24.15 11.76 -5.08
CA ARG A 80 -23.70 12.94 -4.33
C ARG A 80 -24.00 14.29 -4.99
N HIS A 81 -24.28 14.29 -6.30
CA HIS A 81 -24.60 15.49 -7.07
C HIS A 81 -26.10 15.79 -7.08
N PHE A 82 -26.91 14.98 -6.41
CA PHE A 82 -28.35 15.18 -6.25
C PHE A 82 -28.66 15.30 -4.75
N GLY A 83 -29.68 16.07 -4.40
CA GLY A 83 -30.13 16.20 -3.02
C GLY A 83 -30.79 14.91 -2.50
N PRO A 84 -31.18 14.87 -1.21
CA PRO A 84 -31.79 13.69 -0.57
C PRO A 84 -33.04 13.17 -1.28
N HIS A 85 -33.78 14.07 -1.95
CA HIS A 85 -34.99 13.75 -2.71
C HIS A 85 -34.73 13.68 -4.23
N GLY A 86 -33.46 13.58 -4.63
CA GLY A 86 -33.06 13.48 -6.03
C GLY A 86 -33.08 14.79 -6.80
N HIS A 87 -33.40 15.94 -6.20
CA HIS A 87 -33.38 17.22 -6.91
C HIS A 87 -31.96 17.62 -7.31
N PHE A 88 -31.81 18.28 -8.45
CA PHE A 88 -30.53 18.87 -8.84
C PHE A 88 -30.21 20.08 -7.93
N PRO A 89 -28.97 20.25 -7.44
CA PRO A 89 -28.64 21.33 -6.52
C PRO A 89 -28.79 22.70 -7.19
N ALA A 90 -29.38 23.67 -6.48
CA ALA A 90 -29.47 25.06 -6.93
C ALA A 90 -28.12 25.80 -6.90
N GLY A 91 -27.15 25.27 -6.17
CA GLY A 91 -25.79 25.79 -6.09
C GLY A 91 -24.86 24.83 -5.36
N THR A 92 -23.55 25.03 -5.51
CA THR A 92 -22.52 24.26 -4.82
C THR A 92 -21.68 25.19 -3.95
N THR A 93 -21.47 24.83 -2.69
CA THR A 93 -20.51 25.52 -1.83
C THR A 93 -19.26 24.66 -1.67
N ARG A 94 -18.08 25.29 -1.68
CA ARG A 94 -16.82 24.60 -1.45
C ARG A 94 -16.71 24.28 0.04
N ARG A 95 -16.91 23.02 0.42
CA ARG A 95 -16.55 22.57 1.78
C ARG A 95 -15.04 22.65 1.97
N LYS A 96 -14.61 23.19 3.12
CA LYS A 96 -13.20 23.10 3.56
C LYS A 96 -12.84 21.62 3.65
N LYS A 97 -11.69 21.22 3.08
CA LYS A 97 -11.22 19.85 3.26
C LYS A 97 -11.01 19.61 4.76
N PRO A 98 -11.50 18.50 5.33
CA PRO A 98 -11.19 18.17 6.72
C PRO A 98 -9.66 18.08 6.86
N GLU A 99 -9.17 18.56 7.99
CA GLU A 99 -7.76 18.39 8.33
C GLU A 99 -7.48 16.90 8.56
N ILE A 100 -6.36 16.41 8.03
CA ILE A 100 -5.98 15.00 8.21
C ILE A 100 -5.45 14.87 9.64
N PRO A 101 -6.05 14.02 10.49
CA PRO A 101 -5.55 13.77 11.84
C PRO A 101 -4.06 13.41 11.85
N SER A 102 -3.33 13.90 12.85
CA SER A 102 -1.88 13.69 12.98
C SER A 102 -1.50 12.21 12.98
N TRP A 103 -2.29 11.36 13.64
CA TRP A 103 -2.04 9.92 13.71
C TRP A 103 -2.03 9.25 12.32
N ILE A 104 -2.87 9.71 11.37
CA ILE A 104 -2.87 9.19 9.98
C ILE A 104 -1.54 9.56 9.31
N ARG A 105 -1.12 10.82 9.47
CA ARG A 105 0.15 11.30 8.92
C ARG A 105 1.33 10.52 9.50
N TYR A 106 1.29 10.20 10.79
CA TYR A 106 2.36 9.46 11.46
C TYR A 106 2.40 7.98 11.05
N ALA A 107 1.23 7.33 10.91
CA ALA A 107 1.16 5.99 10.33
C ALA A 107 1.76 5.97 8.91
N ALA A 108 1.43 6.96 8.07
CA ALA A 108 1.98 7.09 6.73
C ALA A 108 3.50 7.31 6.72
N LEU A 109 4.04 8.14 7.62
CA LEU A 109 5.48 8.33 7.77
C LEU A 109 6.18 7.05 8.25
N LEU A 110 5.54 6.30 9.13
CA LEU A 110 6.06 5.03 9.65
C LEU A 110 6.11 3.96 8.54
N ALA A 111 5.05 3.84 7.74
CA ALA A 111 4.99 2.94 6.58
C ALA A 111 6.01 3.34 5.49
N ASP A 112 6.14 4.64 5.23
CA ASP A 112 7.12 5.20 4.29
C ASP A 112 8.56 4.86 4.72
N ALA A 113 8.89 5.05 6.00
CA ALA A 113 10.19 4.69 6.55
C ALA A 113 10.43 3.19 6.49
N ALA A 114 9.47 2.37 6.96
CA ALA A 114 9.61 0.92 6.98
C ALA A 114 9.78 0.36 5.55
N GLY A 115 9.07 0.90 4.56
CA GLY A 115 9.25 0.51 3.16
C GLY A 115 10.67 0.74 2.63
N GLN A 116 11.34 1.82 3.08
CA GLN A 116 12.74 2.08 2.71
C GLN A 116 13.73 1.08 3.34
N GLY A 117 13.36 0.47 4.48
CA GLY A 117 14.22 -0.40 5.26
C GLY A 117 13.90 -1.90 5.18
N HIS A 118 12.68 -2.28 4.78
CA HIS A 118 12.13 -3.62 5.02
C HIS A 118 12.96 -4.79 4.44
N ASP A 119 13.66 -4.51 3.33
CA ASP A 119 14.38 -5.48 2.52
C ASP A 119 15.89 -5.20 2.40
N VAL A 120 16.44 -4.34 3.26
CA VAL A 120 17.89 -4.04 3.29
C VAL A 120 18.74 -5.32 3.39
N GLY A 121 18.26 -6.32 4.13
CA GLY A 121 18.88 -7.63 4.31
C GLY A 121 18.92 -8.51 3.05
N LYS A 122 18.18 -8.16 1.99
CA LYS A 122 18.35 -8.79 0.66
C LYS A 122 19.71 -8.50 0.05
N ALA A 123 20.46 -7.52 0.58
CA ALA A 123 21.84 -7.28 0.17
C ALA A 123 22.83 -8.36 0.65
N SER A 124 22.39 -9.35 1.43
CA SER A 124 23.26 -10.48 1.83
C SER A 124 23.71 -11.33 0.64
N LYS A 125 24.91 -11.92 0.74
CA LYS A 125 25.42 -12.87 -0.26
C LYS A 125 24.46 -14.06 -0.46
N ALA A 126 23.92 -14.63 0.62
CA ALA A 126 22.95 -15.73 0.56
C ALA A 126 21.77 -15.37 -0.35
N PHE A 127 21.13 -14.22 -0.11
CA PHE A 127 19.96 -13.81 -0.88
C PHE A 127 20.31 -13.50 -2.34
N GLN A 128 21.41 -12.77 -2.58
CA GLN A 128 21.84 -12.40 -3.93
C GLN A 128 22.27 -13.60 -4.78
N LEU A 129 22.89 -14.62 -4.18
CA LEU A 129 23.23 -15.88 -4.86
C LEU A 129 21.97 -16.66 -5.20
N LYS A 130 21.02 -16.77 -4.27
CA LYS A 130 19.73 -17.44 -4.49
C LYS A 130 18.90 -16.83 -5.63
N LEU A 131 18.97 -15.50 -5.82
CA LEU A 131 18.31 -14.86 -6.97
C LEU A 131 18.97 -15.22 -8.31
N ARG A 132 20.27 -15.49 -8.31
CA ARG A 132 21.08 -15.75 -9.53
C ARG A 132 21.15 -17.23 -9.89
N ASP A 133 21.11 -18.10 -8.90
CA ASP A 133 21.13 -19.56 -9.09
C ASP A 133 19.82 -20.17 -8.59
N PHE A 134 18.92 -20.44 -9.56
CA PHE A 134 17.62 -21.04 -9.29
C PHE A 134 17.68 -22.51 -8.84
N LYS A 135 18.85 -23.17 -8.93
CA LYS A 135 19.05 -24.55 -8.49
C LYS A 135 19.35 -24.65 -7.00
N LEU A 136 19.72 -23.55 -6.35
CA LEU A 136 19.89 -23.48 -4.91
C LEU A 136 18.50 -23.46 -4.23
N GLU A 137 17.90 -24.63 -4.05
CA GLU A 137 16.67 -24.81 -3.26
C GLU A 137 16.92 -24.75 -1.74
N GLN A 138 17.83 -23.87 -1.30
CA GLN A 138 18.16 -23.75 0.11
C GLN A 138 17.29 -22.68 0.79
N LYS A 139 16.67 -23.07 1.90
CA LYS A 139 15.99 -22.15 2.81
C LYS A 139 17.05 -21.28 3.51
N ASP A 140 16.81 -19.99 3.67
CA ASP A 140 17.73 -19.12 4.41
C ASP A 140 17.68 -19.44 5.92
N SER A 141 18.83 -19.50 6.61
CA SER A 141 18.93 -19.66 8.07
C SER A 141 18.38 -18.43 8.81
N LEU A 142 18.75 -17.24 8.35
CA LEU A 142 18.13 -15.97 8.74
C LEU A 142 17.31 -15.45 7.57
N ARG A 143 16.05 -15.13 7.83
CA ARG A 143 15.19 -14.48 6.83
C ARG A 143 15.66 -13.04 6.59
N HIS A 144 15.51 -12.55 5.36
CA HIS A 144 16.05 -11.25 4.96
C HIS A 144 15.42 -10.09 5.75
N GLU A 145 14.17 -10.20 6.20
CA GLU A 145 13.54 -9.18 7.04
C GLU A 145 14.17 -9.09 8.44
N TRP A 146 14.67 -10.20 8.97
CA TRP A 146 15.40 -10.25 10.24
C TRP A 146 16.79 -9.64 10.11
N VAL A 147 17.48 -9.96 9.01
CA VAL A 147 18.76 -9.33 8.66
C VAL A 147 18.54 -7.82 8.52
N SER A 148 17.49 -7.38 7.82
CA SER A 148 17.15 -5.95 7.66
C SER A 148 17.00 -5.25 9.01
N LEU A 149 16.24 -5.84 9.93
CA LEU A 149 16.08 -5.35 11.29
C LEU A 149 17.45 -5.14 11.98
N LYS A 150 18.30 -6.16 12.02
CA LYS A 150 19.59 -6.10 12.73
C LYS A 150 20.55 -5.08 12.12
N ILE A 151 20.63 -5.02 10.80
CA ILE A 151 21.45 -4.03 10.10
C ILE A 151 20.95 -2.62 10.41
N ILE A 152 19.64 -2.36 10.37
CA ILE A 152 19.09 -1.02 10.61
C ILE A 152 19.25 -0.62 12.08
N GLN A 153 19.09 -1.54 13.03
CA GLN A 153 19.39 -1.28 14.44
C GLN A 153 20.84 -0.83 14.63
N ALA A 154 21.80 -1.52 14.00
CA ALA A 154 23.20 -1.14 14.05
C ALA A 154 23.45 0.25 13.42
N LEU A 155 22.93 0.50 12.22
CA LEU A 155 23.04 1.81 11.54
C LEU A 155 22.42 2.94 12.37
N ARG A 156 21.27 2.71 13.02
CA ARG A 156 20.61 3.68 13.91
C ARG A 156 21.46 4.04 15.12
N THR A 157 22.32 3.12 15.60
CA THR A 157 23.31 3.39 16.65
C THR A 157 24.61 4.05 16.15
N GLY A 158 24.67 4.40 14.87
CA GLY A 158 25.81 5.10 14.27
C GLY A 158 26.89 4.20 13.66
N ALA A 159 26.64 2.89 13.54
CA ALA A 159 27.55 2.00 12.82
C ALA A 159 27.58 2.36 11.31
N ASP A 160 28.74 2.20 10.68
CA ASP A 160 28.83 2.18 9.21
C ASP A 160 28.28 0.85 8.63
N TRP A 161 28.19 0.77 7.30
CA TRP A 161 27.63 -0.40 6.61
C TRP A 161 28.36 -1.69 6.99
N ASP A 162 29.68 -1.73 6.86
CA ASP A 162 30.48 -2.93 7.17
C ASP A 162 30.37 -3.35 8.65
N THR A 163 30.40 -2.38 9.57
CA THR A 163 30.27 -2.62 11.00
C THR A 163 28.88 -3.14 11.36
N ALA A 164 27.83 -2.64 10.70
CA ALA A 164 26.48 -3.16 10.87
C ALA A 164 26.39 -4.65 10.51
N TRP A 165 27.03 -5.07 9.40
CA TRP A 165 27.07 -6.47 8.99
C TRP A 165 27.94 -7.35 9.90
N ARG A 166 29.03 -6.82 10.45
CA ARG A 166 29.87 -7.55 11.42
C ARG A 166 29.14 -7.90 12.70
N ARG A 167 28.10 -7.16 13.11
CA ARG A 167 27.32 -7.51 14.31
C ARG A 167 26.63 -8.87 14.23
N LEU A 168 26.33 -9.36 13.02
CA LEU A 168 25.72 -10.69 12.84
C LEU A 168 26.65 -11.87 13.18
N GLU A 169 27.93 -11.60 13.44
CA GLU A 169 28.92 -12.59 13.89
C GLU A 169 28.61 -13.13 15.28
N THR A 170 28.03 -12.30 16.16
CA THR A 170 27.73 -12.70 17.53
C THR A 170 26.30 -13.19 17.65
N GLN A 171 26.13 -14.33 18.31
CA GLN A 171 24.81 -14.96 18.45
C GLN A 171 23.76 -14.05 19.12
N PRO A 172 24.07 -13.29 20.19
CA PRO A 172 23.07 -12.42 20.83
C PRO A 172 22.54 -11.32 19.89
N GLU A 173 23.44 -10.67 19.13
CA GLU A 173 23.06 -9.67 18.13
C GLU A 173 22.26 -10.31 17.00
N ARG A 174 22.63 -11.52 16.58
CA ARG A 174 21.95 -12.27 15.53
C ARG A 174 20.56 -12.74 15.91
N GLU A 175 20.36 -13.26 17.11
CA GLU A 175 19.16 -14.05 17.47
C GLU A 175 18.27 -13.39 18.52
N GLY A 176 18.75 -12.34 19.20
CA GLY A 176 17.99 -11.64 20.23
C GLY A 176 16.69 -11.03 19.69
N VAL A 177 15.57 -11.34 20.34
CA VAL A 177 14.27 -10.72 20.07
C VAL A 177 14.30 -9.28 20.58
N PRO A 178 13.97 -8.27 19.76
CA PRO A 178 14.16 -6.87 20.14
C PRO A 178 12.99 -6.27 20.93
N PHE A 179 12.00 -7.08 21.34
CA PHE A 179 10.83 -6.63 22.06
C PHE A 179 10.76 -7.34 23.41
N ASP A 180 10.48 -6.57 24.46
CA ASP A 180 10.26 -7.06 25.80
C ASP A 180 8.75 -7.24 26.09
N GLU A 181 8.42 -7.53 27.34
CA GLU A 181 7.04 -7.69 27.82
C GLU A 181 6.19 -6.41 27.74
N HIS A 182 6.82 -5.23 27.61
CA HIS A 182 6.14 -3.95 27.49
C HIS A 182 5.66 -3.65 26.05
N GLY A 183 6.11 -4.45 25.08
CA GLY A 183 5.67 -4.39 23.69
C GLY A 183 6.26 -3.21 22.92
N LEU A 184 5.42 -2.44 22.22
CA LEU A 184 5.87 -1.32 21.39
C LEU A 184 5.80 -0.01 22.18
N THR A 185 6.91 0.43 22.73
CA THR A 185 6.97 1.59 23.64
C THR A 185 7.38 2.88 22.94
N ASN A 186 8.06 2.78 21.80
CA ASN A 186 8.54 3.93 21.07
C ASN A 186 8.40 3.76 19.54
N VAL A 187 8.69 4.83 18.79
CA VAL A 187 8.57 4.85 17.33
C VAL A 187 9.49 3.84 16.64
N PHE A 188 10.63 3.54 17.25
CA PHE A 188 11.60 2.62 16.71
C PHE A 188 11.22 1.17 16.97
N ASP A 189 10.57 0.86 18.09
CA ASP A 189 9.93 -0.46 18.28
C ASP A 189 8.86 -0.67 17.19
N ALA A 190 8.04 0.35 16.93
CA ALA A 190 7.03 0.30 15.89
C ALA A 190 7.64 0.10 14.49
N PHE A 191 8.70 0.85 14.15
CA PHE A 191 9.43 0.69 12.90
C PHE A 191 10.06 -0.70 12.77
N ASP A 192 10.76 -1.17 13.81
CA ASP A 192 11.43 -2.46 13.85
C ASP A 192 10.39 -3.58 13.67
N PHE A 193 9.22 -3.46 14.31
CA PHE A 193 8.09 -4.37 14.16
C PHE A 193 7.55 -4.40 12.72
N LEU A 194 7.44 -3.25 12.04
CA LEU A 194 7.01 -3.23 10.63
C LEU A 194 8.01 -3.94 9.73
N VAL A 195 9.31 -3.66 9.89
CA VAL A 195 10.38 -4.25 9.08
C VAL A 195 10.39 -5.76 9.22
N VAL A 196 10.39 -6.28 10.44
CA VAL A 196 10.49 -7.73 10.68
C VAL A 196 9.18 -8.47 10.39
N SER A 197 8.02 -7.82 10.51
CA SER A 197 6.73 -8.51 10.41
C SER A 197 6.06 -8.44 9.04
N HIS A 198 6.65 -7.78 8.04
CA HIS A 198 5.97 -7.54 6.75
C HIS A 198 5.66 -8.84 5.98
N HIS A 199 6.40 -9.93 6.17
CA HIS A 199 6.07 -11.24 5.59
C HIS A 199 5.29 -12.18 6.53
N GLY A 200 5.55 -12.12 7.83
CA GLY A 200 4.95 -13.00 8.83
C GLY A 200 5.19 -12.49 10.24
N LEU A 201 4.33 -12.86 11.19
CA LEU A 201 4.50 -12.51 12.59
C LEU A 201 5.53 -13.43 13.27
N PHE A 202 5.96 -13.01 14.46
CA PHE A 202 6.85 -13.75 15.35
C PHE A 202 6.30 -15.13 15.72
N GLY A 203 7.19 -16.02 16.16
CA GLY A 203 6.83 -17.28 16.78
C GLY A 203 6.36 -17.09 18.24
N PRO A 204 6.04 -18.21 18.92
CA PRO A 204 6.31 -19.59 18.50
C PRO A 204 5.21 -20.15 17.60
N ARG A 205 5.54 -21.21 16.84
CA ARG A 205 4.57 -21.92 15.98
C ARG A 205 3.63 -22.84 16.76
N ALA A 206 4.05 -23.26 17.95
CA ALA A 206 3.30 -24.11 18.86
C ALA A 206 3.67 -23.77 20.31
N GLY A 207 2.70 -23.82 21.24
CA GLY A 207 2.93 -23.61 22.67
C GLY A 207 2.84 -22.15 23.13
N ASP A 208 3.24 -21.92 24.39
CA ASP A 208 3.00 -20.72 25.18
C ASP A 208 3.37 -19.40 24.46
N ALA A 209 2.58 -18.36 24.72
CA ALA A 209 2.55 -17.07 24.05
C ALA A 209 3.82 -16.20 24.14
N ALA A 210 4.96 -16.76 24.56
CA ALA A 210 6.23 -16.04 24.71
C ALA A 210 6.87 -15.76 23.34
N LEU A 211 7.06 -14.48 23.02
CA LEU A 211 7.58 -14.00 21.74
C LEU A 211 8.91 -14.68 21.36
N SER A 212 8.99 -15.28 20.17
CA SER A 212 10.20 -15.97 19.71
C SER A 212 10.61 -15.62 18.27
N ALA A 213 11.90 -15.76 17.98
CA ALA A 213 12.48 -15.54 16.66
C ALA A 213 12.28 -16.73 15.68
N GLU A 214 11.60 -17.81 16.08
CA GLU A 214 11.50 -19.09 15.33
C GLU A 214 10.98 -18.96 13.88
N ASN A 215 10.15 -17.95 13.63
CA ASN A 215 9.63 -17.69 12.28
C ASN A 215 10.65 -17.00 11.34
N HIS A 216 11.73 -16.46 11.89
CA HIS A 216 12.71 -15.65 11.20
C HIS A 216 14.15 -16.19 11.29
N VAL A 217 14.47 -16.89 12.37
CA VAL A 217 15.75 -17.55 12.63
C VAL A 217 15.52 -19.06 12.65
N ARG A 218 16.18 -19.78 11.76
CA ARG A 218 16.04 -21.22 11.57
C ARG A 218 17.33 -21.92 12.00
N SER A 219 17.17 -23.05 12.68
CA SER A 219 18.27 -23.98 12.97
C SER A 219 18.69 -24.80 11.76
N THR A 220 17.82 -24.93 10.76
CA THR A 220 18.07 -25.68 9.53
C THR A 220 17.70 -24.84 8.29
N PRO A 221 18.66 -24.56 7.38
CA PRO A 221 20.06 -24.99 7.43
C PRO A 221 20.88 -24.26 8.51
N ALA A 222 22.06 -24.80 8.85
CA ALA A 222 22.97 -24.19 9.82
C ALA A 222 23.43 -22.80 9.36
N PHE A 223 23.62 -21.90 10.31
CA PHE A 223 24.11 -20.55 10.02
C PHE A 223 25.56 -20.57 9.54
N GLU A 224 25.81 -19.97 8.38
CA GLU A 224 27.15 -19.78 7.83
C GLU A 224 27.47 -18.29 7.70
N LEU A 225 28.43 -17.80 8.48
CA LEU A 225 28.80 -16.39 8.51
C LEU A 225 29.16 -15.82 7.14
N ALA A 226 29.83 -16.62 6.28
CA ALA A 226 30.23 -16.21 4.94
C ALA A 226 29.04 -15.82 4.05
N GLN A 227 27.86 -16.42 4.29
CA GLN A 227 26.63 -16.16 3.54
C GLN A 227 25.93 -14.86 4.00
N TYR A 228 26.14 -14.44 5.24
CA TYR A 228 25.55 -13.26 5.86
C TYR A 228 26.52 -12.07 5.92
N ARG A 229 27.28 -11.90 4.83
CA ARG A 229 28.05 -10.69 4.51
C ARG A 229 27.33 -9.90 3.40
N PRO A 230 27.54 -8.59 3.28
CA PRO A 230 26.99 -7.84 2.16
C PRO A 230 27.61 -8.39 0.86
N HIS A 231 26.76 -8.59 -0.15
CA HIS A 231 27.21 -8.84 -1.52
C HIS A 231 27.82 -7.57 -2.12
N ALA A 232 27.16 -6.43 -1.84
CA ALA A 232 27.59 -5.08 -2.20
C ALA A 232 26.96 -4.09 -1.22
N GLU A 233 27.42 -2.84 -1.24
CA GLU A 233 26.77 -1.76 -0.49
C GLU A 233 25.47 -1.31 -1.17
N LEU A 234 24.51 -0.84 -0.36
CA LEU A 234 23.41 -0.06 -0.91
C LEU A 234 23.94 1.29 -1.41
N PRO A 235 23.40 1.83 -2.52
CA PRO A 235 23.77 3.16 -2.98
C PRO A 235 23.66 4.20 -1.86
N VAL A 236 24.64 5.10 -1.77
CA VAL A 236 24.73 6.15 -0.72
C VAL A 236 23.43 6.93 -0.57
N LEU A 237 22.75 7.22 -1.68
CA LEU A 237 21.46 7.92 -1.68
C LEU A 237 20.35 7.12 -0.99
N SER A 238 20.33 5.79 -1.12
CA SER A 238 19.35 4.91 -0.47
C SER A 238 19.55 4.90 1.05
N LEU A 239 20.80 4.79 1.51
CA LEU A 239 21.15 4.86 2.94
C LEU A 239 20.86 6.26 3.52
N ALA A 240 21.21 7.32 2.80
CA ALA A 240 20.91 8.70 3.20
C ALA A 240 19.40 8.95 3.30
N LEU A 241 18.61 8.36 2.39
CA LEU A 241 17.14 8.45 2.42
C LEU A 241 16.56 7.71 3.63
N LEU A 242 17.05 6.51 3.95
CA LEU A 242 16.68 5.77 5.16
C LEU A 242 16.97 6.61 6.41
N HIS A 243 18.20 7.11 6.57
CA HIS A 243 18.57 7.96 7.72
C HIS A 243 17.72 9.23 7.81
N LYS A 244 17.37 9.85 6.69
CA LYS A 244 16.47 11.02 6.66
C LYS A 244 15.07 10.67 7.14
N LYS A 245 14.54 9.49 6.79
CA LYS A 245 13.21 9.04 7.23
C LYS A 245 13.22 8.66 8.71
N LEU A 246 14.24 7.96 9.19
CA LEU A 246 14.41 7.63 10.62
C LEU A 246 14.46 8.91 11.49
N ARG A 247 15.25 9.93 11.10
CA ARG A 247 15.29 11.23 11.80
C ARG A 247 13.96 11.99 11.81
N ARG A 248 13.05 11.71 10.87
CA ARG A 248 11.70 12.28 10.90
C ARG A 248 10.80 11.55 11.89
N LEU A 249 10.98 10.24 12.04
CA LEU A 249 10.23 9.43 12.99
C LEU A 249 10.52 9.82 14.44
N GLU A 250 11.76 10.19 14.77
CA GLU A 250 12.17 10.66 16.11
C GLU A 250 11.31 11.81 16.66
N LYS A 251 10.67 12.57 15.78
CA LYS A 251 9.83 13.73 16.15
C LYS A 251 8.39 13.35 16.48
N ILE A 252 8.02 12.08 16.30
CA ILE A 252 6.66 11.60 16.50
C ILE A 252 6.51 11.18 17.96
N THR A 253 5.61 11.86 18.67
CA THR A 253 5.24 11.53 20.04
C THR A 253 3.75 11.19 20.13
N PRO A 254 3.36 10.18 20.94
CA PRO A 254 1.97 9.94 21.28
C PRO A 254 1.35 11.16 21.95
N PRO A 255 0.04 11.41 21.78
CA PRO A 255 -0.70 12.38 22.58
C PRO A 255 -0.62 12.05 24.08
N ALA A 256 -0.65 13.07 24.94
CA ALA A 256 -0.46 12.92 26.39
C ALA A 256 -1.52 12.06 27.08
N ASP A 257 -2.72 11.97 26.51
CA ASP A 257 -3.90 11.28 27.03
C ASP A 257 -4.06 9.85 26.49
N VAL A 258 -3.09 9.35 25.71
CA VAL A 258 -3.18 8.03 25.07
C VAL A 258 -2.11 7.10 25.63
N SER A 259 -2.52 5.86 25.95
CA SER A 259 -1.59 4.78 26.32
C SER A 259 -0.53 4.58 25.23
N ILE A 260 0.74 4.75 25.60
CA ILE A 260 1.88 4.67 24.68
C ILE A 260 1.94 3.32 23.94
N PRO A 261 1.83 2.15 24.62
CA PRO A 261 1.81 0.87 23.93
C PRO A 261 0.64 0.70 22.96
N LEU A 262 -0.56 1.14 23.35
CA LEU A 262 -1.75 1.07 22.49
C LEU A 262 -1.61 1.97 21.27
N TYR A 263 -1.02 3.16 21.44
CA TYR A 263 -0.78 4.10 20.36
C TYR A 263 0.12 3.49 19.28
N TRP A 264 1.31 3.00 19.66
CA TRP A 264 2.26 2.43 18.72
C TRP A 264 1.74 1.14 18.09
N ARG A 265 1.02 0.31 18.85
CA ARG A 265 0.35 -0.87 18.30
C ARG A 265 -0.69 -0.49 17.23
N ALA A 266 -1.54 0.49 17.50
CA ALA A 266 -2.55 0.94 16.55
C ALA A 266 -1.92 1.50 15.26
N LEU A 267 -0.92 2.38 15.38
CA LEU A 267 -0.19 2.92 14.23
C LEU A 267 0.49 1.81 13.43
N SER A 268 1.13 0.85 14.10
CA SER A 268 1.82 -0.26 13.46
C SER A 268 0.87 -1.16 12.67
N LEU A 269 -0.33 -1.43 13.16
CA LEU A 269 -1.30 -2.26 12.43
C LEU A 269 -1.71 -1.63 11.10
N ILE A 270 -1.97 -0.33 11.09
CA ILE A 270 -2.39 0.41 9.89
C ILE A 270 -1.20 0.57 8.94
N ALA A 271 -0.04 0.95 9.45
CA ALA A 271 1.18 1.09 8.66
C ALA A 271 1.63 -0.25 8.04
N ARG A 272 1.50 -1.37 8.78
CA ARG A 272 1.82 -2.71 8.29
C ARG A 272 0.94 -3.11 7.12
N ALA A 273 -0.37 -2.84 7.18
CA ALA A 273 -1.27 -3.13 6.08
C ALA A 273 -0.86 -2.36 4.80
N GLY A 274 -0.53 -1.07 4.94
CA GLY A 274 -0.03 -0.25 3.83
C GLY A 274 1.30 -0.75 3.27
N LEU A 275 2.24 -1.14 4.14
CA LEU A 275 3.54 -1.70 3.75
C LEU A 275 3.38 -3.00 2.95
N ILE A 276 2.58 -3.95 3.45
CA ILE A 276 2.37 -5.25 2.79
C ILE A 276 1.71 -5.07 1.42
N LEU A 277 0.69 -4.20 1.34
CA LEU A 277 0.02 -3.94 0.08
C LEU A 277 0.95 -3.25 -0.92
N ALA A 278 1.79 -2.33 -0.45
CA ALA A 278 2.76 -1.63 -1.28
C ALA A 278 3.87 -2.56 -1.80
N ASP A 279 4.46 -3.39 -0.93
CA ASP A 279 5.44 -4.39 -1.33
C ASP A 279 4.85 -5.35 -2.37
N HIS A 280 3.69 -5.93 -2.09
CA HIS A 280 3.01 -6.82 -3.05
C HIS A 280 2.75 -6.12 -4.40
N ALA A 281 2.25 -4.88 -4.39
CA ALA A 281 1.99 -4.13 -5.61
C ALA A 281 3.26 -3.82 -6.40
N ILE A 282 4.33 -3.35 -5.75
CA ILE A 282 5.61 -3.05 -6.42
C ILE A 282 6.29 -4.32 -6.90
N SER A 283 6.33 -5.37 -6.09
CA SER A 283 6.92 -6.67 -6.43
C SER A 283 6.28 -7.31 -7.67
N SER A 284 5.01 -7.02 -7.95
CA SER A 284 4.31 -7.49 -9.16
C SER A 284 4.75 -6.81 -10.47
N LEU A 285 5.45 -5.66 -10.39
CA LEU A 285 5.84 -4.87 -11.56
C LEU A 285 7.12 -5.39 -12.22
N THR A 286 7.18 -5.28 -13.55
CA THR A 286 8.40 -5.50 -14.32
C THR A 286 9.21 -4.21 -14.40
N LYS A 287 10.43 -4.21 -13.83
CA LYS A 287 11.35 -3.06 -13.84
C LYS A 287 12.80 -3.50 -14.06
N THR A 288 13.03 -4.29 -15.10
CA THR A 288 14.34 -4.81 -15.49
C THR A 288 15.34 -3.69 -15.74
N LYS A 289 16.35 -3.59 -14.86
CA LYS A 289 17.48 -2.66 -15.00
C LYS A 289 18.74 -3.30 -14.42
N ALA A 290 19.87 -3.11 -15.08
CA ALA A 290 21.15 -3.59 -14.59
C ALA A 290 21.50 -2.94 -13.24
N ALA A 291 21.80 -3.76 -12.25
CA ALA A 291 22.23 -3.38 -10.92
C ALA A 291 23.11 -4.49 -10.33
N GLU A 292 23.79 -4.18 -9.23
CA GLU A 292 24.56 -5.15 -8.46
C GLU A 292 23.69 -5.89 -7.43
N LEU A 293 22.71 -5.20 -6.85
CA LEU A 293 21.75 -5.76 -5.90
C LEU A 293 20.36 -5.80 -6.53
N TYR A 294 19.70 -6.95 -6.46
CA TYR A 294 18.32 -7.13 -6.92
C TYR A 294 17.40 -7.50 -5.76
N ALA A 295 16.14 -7.06 -5.83
CA ALA A 295 15.11 -7.40 -4.85
C ALA A 295 14.38 -8.70 -5.17
N ASN A 296 14.20 -9.02 -6.45
CA ASN A 296 13.43 -10.17 -6.91
C ASN A 296 13.79 -10.61 -8.33
N THR A 297 13.21 -11.75 -8.73
CA THR A 297 13.19 -12.28 -10.09
C THR A 297 11.78 -12.21 -10.67
N GLN A 298 11.67 -12.33 -11.99
CA GLN A 298 10.40 -12.42 -12.69
C GLN A 298 10.15 -13.83 -13.19
N GLN A 299 8.94 -14.34 -12.99
CA GLN A 299 8.52 -15.59 -13.61
C GLN A 299 7.95 -15.30 -15.01
N ILE A 300 8.60 -15.84 -16.04
CA ILE A 300 8.15 -15.74 -17.43
C ILE A 300 7.45 -17.04 -17.81
N LYS A 301 6.22 -16.97 -18.29
CA LYS A 301 5.45 -18.16 -18.73
C LYS A 301 6.24 -18.90 -19.83
N GLY A 302 6.45 -20.19 -19.64
CA GLY A 302 7.16 -21.04 -20.60
C GLY A 302 8.68 -21.05 -20.48
N GLN A 303 9.28 -20.36 -19.50
CA GLN A 303 10.70 -20.44 -19.21
C GLN A 303 10.95 -21.05 -17.82
N ASN A 304 11.91 -21.98 -17.73
CA ASN A 304 12.36 -22.54 -16.45
C ASN A 304 13.27 -21.57 -15.68
N HIS A 305 13.88 -20.60 -16.38
CA HIS A 305 14.74 -19.59 -15.76
C HIS A 305 13.92 -18.36 -15.32
N ARG A 306 14.25 -17.80 -14.14
CA ARG A 306 13.64 -16.59 -13.60
C ARG A 306 14.63 -15.42 -13.67
N PRO A 307 14.58 -14.57 -14.71
CA PRO A 307 15.52 -13.45 -14.81
C PRO A 307 15.39 -12.47 -13.65
N LEU A 308 16.50 -11.80 -13.33
CA LEU A 308 16.55 -10.71 -12.37
C LEU A 308 15.66 -9.56 -12.85
N ASN A 309 14.87 -8.99 -11.96
CA ASN A 309 13.86 -8.00 -12.32
C ASN A 309 14.19 -6.62 -11.73
N GLN A 310 14.00 -6.43 -10.43
CA GLN A 310 14.06 -5.09 -9.83
C GLN A 310 15.39 -4.84 -9.10
N PRO A 311 16.10 -3.72 -9.36
CA PRO A 311 17.18 -3.25 -8.50
C PRO A 311 16.69 -3.04 -7.06
N LEU A 312 17.52 -3.43 -6.08
CA LEU A 312 17.13 -3.40 -4.67
C LEU A 312 16.84 -1.98 -4.16
N ASP A 313 17.69 -1.02 -4.50
CA ASP A 313 17.53 0.38 -4.10
C ASP A 313 16.25 1.01 -4.67
N GLN A 314 15.96 0.76 -5.95
CA GLN A 314 14.75 1.23 -6.61
C GLN A 314 13.50 0.59 -5.98
N HIS A 315 13.55 -0.72 -5.71
CA HIS A 315 12.47 -1.44 -5.05
C HIS A 315 12.16 -0.84 -3.68
N LEU A 316 13.18 -0.63 -2.82
CA LEU A 316 13.02 -0.01 -1.50
C LEU A 316 12.39 1.39 -1.60
N SER A 317 12.87 2.23 -2.53
CA SER A 317 12.33 3.58 -2.74
C SER A 317 10.89 3.57 -3.24
N ASP A 318 10.54 2.64 -4.12
CA ASP A 318 9.19 2.53 -4.67
C ASP A 318 8.18 2.01 -3.65
N VAL A 319 8.56 0.99 -2.86
CA VAL A 319 7.76 0.46 -1.75
C VAL A 319 7.57 1.55 -0.70
N SER A 320 8.64 2.24 -0.31
CA SER A 320 8.60 3.40 0.60
C SER A 320 7.55 4.43 0.15
N SER A 321 7.65 4.91 -1.09
CA SER A 321 6.72 5.92 -1.62
C SER A 321 5.28 5.44 -1.74
N LEU A 322 5.06 4.16 -2.06
CA LEU A 322 3.71 3.61 -2.19
C LEU A 322 3.08 3.32 -0.82
N ALA A 323 3.85 2.78 0.13
CA ALA A 323 3.40 2.46 1.48
C ALA A 323 2.85 3.71 2.18
N GLY A 324 3.62 4.81 2.18
CA GLY A 324 3.16 6.08 2.77
C GLY A 324 1.95 6.72 2.07
N ARG A 325 1.59 6.31 0.85
CA ARG A 325 0.37 6.76 0.15
C ARG A 325 -0.83 5.84 0.38
N MET A 326 -0.57 4.57 0.69
CA MET A 326 -1.60 3.55 0.93
C MET A 326 -2.08 3.53 2.38
N THR A 327 -1.22 3.94 3.32
CA THR A 327 -1.54 4.15 4.74
C THR A 327 -2.30 5.45 4.95
#